data_AF-L9KK68-F1
#
_entry.id   AF-L9KK68-F1
#
_cell.length_a   1.000
_cell.length_b   1.000
_cell.length_c   1.000
_cell.angle_alpha   90.00
_cell.angle_beta   90.00
_cell.angle_gamma   90.00
#
_symmetry.space_group_name_H-M   'P 1'
#
loop_
_entity.id
_entity.type
_entity.pdbx_description
1 polymer ?
#
loop_
_entity_poly.entity_id
_entity_poly.type
_entity_poly.pdbx_seq_one_letter_code
_entity_poly.pdbx_strand_id
1 'polypeptide(L)'
;MIEKRKEKIMNRSMKIYQKSTFSSRMKSRSHLSQLAFYADPGGATFEHFGLDPTLILRLTEGADANRTVYEFISDQRERFLLEYALSTKRNTIKKYEKHIVMKERQLSKAEKKLQEDAMAFEEFLRENDQRSVDALKIAAQETLNKLQTTAELKKASMEVQAVKRNSNIEFLLEQKEMLKANCMREEEKAAELELRSRLFSFGEFNSDAQKRAFGQSSTWKAIYFAEQFLEALLSTNTGYAVEKEDGSLPVVSKQVTYQLMNLHQQIKRRSCEEKLIDSLSKKINQVYRVCIGDAEVGSLNAVQKLVKVESRLVELSDLIESIPKETVEVIERIKQKERRQRLREEKMKEKQKHQEERLKAALERAVAQPKRKTKATLSKNCGTSVSSILMTNS
;
A
#
# COMPACT_ATOMS: atom_id res chain seq x y z
N MET A 1 87.69 10.41 12.16
CA MET A 1 87.48 9.11 11.46
C MET A 1 87.27 7.94 12.43
N ILE A 2 88.04 7.85 13.52
CA ILE A 2 87.97 6.77 14.51
C ILE A 2 86.61 6.72 15.24
N GLU A 3 86.07 7.88 15.66
CA GLU A 3 84.75 8.00 16.31
C GLU A 3 83.61 7.40 15.47
N LYS A 4 83.58 7.73 14.16
CA LYS A 4 82.56 7.22 13.23
C LYS A 4 82.65 5.69 13.03
N ARG A 5 83.85 5.11 13.16
CA ARG A 5 84.02 3.64 13.10
C ARG A 5 83.50 2.98 14.39
N LYS A 6 83.79 3.56 15.56
CA LYS A 6 83.27 3.08 16.86
C LYS A 6 81.74 3.14 16.93
N GLU A 7 81.13 4.23 16.49
CA GLU A 7 79.66 4.42 16.48
C GLU A 7 78.96 3.40 15.56
N LYS A 8 79.56 3.07 14.40
CA LYS A 8 79.03 2.05 13.49
C LYS A 8 79.03 0.65 14.10
N ILE A 9 80.07 0.31 14.85
CA ILE A 9 80.17 -1.00 15.53
C ILE A 9 79.10 -1.08 16.63
N MET A 10 78.95 -0.02 17.43
CA MET A 10 77.95 0.07 18.49
C MET A 10 76.51 0.03 17.94
N ASN A 11 76.23 0.72 16.83
CA ASN A 11 74.91 0.66 16.18
C ASN A 11 74.61 -0.71 15.54
N ARG A 12 75.63 -1.52 15.26
CA ARG A 12 75.46 -2.89 14.73
C ARG A 12 75.00 -3.86 15.81
N SER A 13 75.48 -3.71 17.05
CA SER A 13 75.14 -4.57 18.18
C SER A 13 73.81 -4.24 18.86
N MET A 14 73.21 -3.08 18.58
CA MET A 14 71.93 -2.67 19.19
C MET A 14 70.72 -3.36 18.54
N LYS A 15 69.65 -3.60 19.31
CA LYS A 15 68.37 -4.12 18.78
C LYS A 15 67.63 -3.01 18.01
N ILE A 16 66.80 -3.39 17.03
CA ILE A 16 66.18 -2.45 16.06
C ILE A 16 65.45 -1.29 16.73
N TYR A 17 64.69 -1.53 17.81
CA TYR A 17 63.96 -0.50 18.55
C TYR A 17 64.86 0.47 19.35
N GLN A 18 66.13 0.12 19.58
CA GLN A 18 67.09 0.96 20.29
C GLN A 18 67.96 1.79 19.34
N LYS A 19 67.84 1.58 18.01
CA LYS A 19 68.59 2.35 17.02
C LYS A 19 67.86 3.67 16.73
N SER A 20 68.49 4.79 17.05
CA SER A 20 68.01 6.10 16.65
C SER A 20 68.31 6.36 15.18
N THR A 21 67.34 6.83 14.40
CA THR A 21 67.56 7.24 13.01
C THR A 21 68.32 8.57 12.94
N PHE A 22 69.06 8.82 11.87
CA PHE A 22 69.80 10.08 11.68
C PHE A 22 68.89 11.32 11.80
N SER A 23 67.66 11.23 11.28
CA SER A 23 66.62 12.25 11.43
C SER A 23 66.19 12.47 12.89
N SER A 24 66.06 11.39 13.68
CA SER A 24 65.78 11.47 15.11
C SER A 24 66.94 12.11 15.88
N ARG A 25 68.20 11.73 15.58
CA ARG A 25 69.40 12.35 16.16
C ARG A 25 69.52 13.84 15.81
N MET A 26 69.18 14.24 14.59
CA MET A 26 69.14 15.65 14.18
C MET A 26 68.09 16.44 14.96
N LYS A 27 66.89 15.89 15.17
CA LYS A 27 65.82 16.55 15.94
C LYS A 27 66.12 16.63 17.44
N SER A 28 66.82 15.64 18.01
CA SER A 28 67.25 15.72 19.41
C SER A 28 68.29 16.82 19.65
N ARG A 29 69.15 17.14 18.67
CA ARG A 29 70.12 18.24 18.80
C ARG A 29 69.45 19.62 18.80
N SER A 30 68.34 19.80 18.08
CA SER A 30 67.61 21.08 18.07
C SER A 30 66.81 21.35 19.35
N HIS A 31 66.45 20.32 20.12
CA HIS A 31 65.81 20.51 21.43
C HIS A 31 66.82 20.78 22.54
N LEU A 32 68.07 20.31 22.40
CA LEU A 32 69.15 20.66 23.33
C LEU A 32 69.59 22.13 23.14
N SER A 33 69.55 22.66 21.91
CA SER A 33 69.79 24.09 21.67
C SER A 33 68.66 25.00 22.18
N GLN A 34 67.48 24.46 22.51
CA GLN A 34 66.40 25.19 23.19
C GLN A 34 66.56 25.21 24.73
N LEU A 35 67.44 24.37 25.29
CA LEU A 35 67.79 24.37 26.72
C LEU A 35 69.13 25.06 27.01
N ALA A 36 69.84 25.51 25.98
CA ALA A 36 70.96 26.41 26.14
C ALA A 36 70.42 27.74 26.67
N PHE A 37 70.66 28.00 27.95
CA PHE A 37 70.54 29.31 28.57
C PHE A 37 71.16 30.35 27.63
N TYR A 38 70.34 31.24 27.08
CA TYR A 38 70.83 32.54 26.64
C TYR A 38 71.22 33.29 27.92
N ALA A 39 72.47 33.13 28.35
CA ALA A 39 73.14 34.20 29.09
C ALA A 39 73.45 35.28 28.04
N ASP A 40 72.50 36.18 27.85
CA ASP A 40 72.74 37.44 27.16
C ASP A 40 73.58 38.33 28.10
N PRO A 41 74.80 38.79 27.72
CA PRO A 41 75.54 39.77 28.51
C PRO A 41 75.02 41.20 28.28
N GLY A 42 73.97 41.40 27.47
CA GLY A 42 73.33 42.69 27.24
C GLY A 42 72.43 43.10 28.40
N GLY A 43 72.69 44.26 28.98
CA GLY A 43 72.01 44.81 30.15
C GLY A 43 70.49 44.71 30.10
N ALA A 44 69.92 44.29 31.22
CA ALA A 44 68.50 44.35 31.49
C ALA A 44 68.01 45.81 31.41
N THR A 45 67.47 46.21 30.27
CA THR A 45 66.64 47.41 30.18
C THR A 45 65.29 47.08 30.82
N PHE A 46 65.01 47.76 31.93
CA PHE A 46 63.80 47.65 32.75
C PHE A 46 62.54 48.23 32.05
N GLU A 47 62.43 48.14 30.73
CA GLU A 47 61.37 48.82 29.96
C GLU A 47 60.03 48.07 29.91
N HIS A 48 59.99 46.78 30.28
CA HIS A 48 58.81 45.96 29.97
C HIS A 48 57.66 46.03 30.99
N PHE A 49 57.77 46.83 32.06
CA PHE A 49 56.71 46.99 33.07
C PHE A 49 55.89 48.28 32.96
N GLY A 50 56.20 49.19 32.02
CA GLY A 50 55.40 50.42 31.83
C GLY A 50 55.29 51.31 33.08
N LEU A 51 56.16 51.10 34.07
CA LEU A 51 56.28 51.91 35.26
C LEU A 51 57.61 52.64 35.18
N ASP A 52 57.54 53.97 35.20
CA ASP A 52 58.67 54.89 35.16
C ASP A 52 59.73 54.46 36.20
N PRO A 53 61.00 54.21 35.81
CA PRO A 53 62.09 53.83 36.71
C PRO A 53 62.21 54.75 37.94
N THR A 54 61.82 56.02 37.78
CA THR A 54 61.79 57.03 38.84
C THR A 54 60.74 56.76 39.91
N LEU A 55 59.60 56.17 39.54
CA LEU A 55 58.53 55.80 40.48
C LEU A 55 58.87 54.54 41.29
N ILE A 56 59.62 53.62 40.70
CA ILE A 56 60.10 52.41 41.40
C ILE A 56 61.07 52.82 42.52
N LEU A 57 62.06 53.67 42.21
CA LEU A 57 63.02 54.20 43.18
C LEU A 57 62.32 54.95 44.33
N ARG A 58 61.32 55.79 44.01
CA ARG A 58 60.58 56.58 44.99
C ARG A 58 59.67 55.74 45.90
N LEU A 59 59.14 54.61 45.40
CA LEU A 59 58.36 53.67 46.20
C LEU A 59 59.26 52.80 47.10
N THR A 60 60.51 52.55 46.71
CA THR A 60 61.50 51.80 47.51
C THR A 60 62.26 52.66 48.53
N GLU A 61 62.44 53.96 48.26
CA GLU A 61 63.24 54.87 49.11
C GLU A 61 62.69 55.04 50.54
N GLY A 62 61.40 54.80 50.78
CA GLY A 62 60.80 54.96 52.11
C GLY A 62 60.58 53.68 52.92
N ALA A 63 60.58 52.51 52.27
CA ALA A 63 60.17 51.24 52.90
C ALA A 63 61.34 50.30 53.28
N ASP A 64 62.56 50.63 52.83
CA ASP A 64 63.74 49.76 52.94
C ASP A 64 64.80 50.26 53.95
N ALA A 65 64.62 51.42 54.59
CA ALA A 65 65.61 52.01 55.50
C ALA A 65 65.90 51.19 56.77
N ASN A 66 64.98 50.28 57.16
CA ASN A 66 65.14 49.34 58.28
C ASN A 66 65.35 47.88 57.82
N ARG A 67 65.49 47.67 56.50
CA ARG A 67 65.81 46.45 55.76
C ARG A 67 67.14 45.82 56.13
N THR A 68 67.22 44.62 56.69
CA THR A 68 68.53 43.93 56.68
C THR A 68 68.87 43.52 55.25
N VAL A 69 70.17 43.58 54.88
CA VAL A 69 70.65 43.19 53.54
C VAL A 69 70.18 41.79 53.16
N TYR A 70 70.04 40.89 54.14
CA TYR A 70 69.55 39.53 53.94
C TYR A 70 68.08 39.46 53.53
N GLU A 71 67.21 40.27 54.15
CA GLU A 71 65.78 40.37 53.79
C GLU A 71 65.61 40.92 52.37
N PHE A 72 66.37 41.96 52.00
CA PHE A 72 66.34 42.49 50.63
C PHE A 72 66.75 41.42 49.59
N ILE A 73 67.84 40.68 49.86
CA ILE A 73 68.29 39.61 48.96
C ILE A 73 67.23 38.50 48.87
N SER A 74 66.54 38.18 49.97
CA SER A 74 65.44 37.21 49.98
C SER A 74 64.25 37.69 49.16
N ASP A 75 63.80 38.92 49.36
CA ASP A 75 62.67 39.54 48.65
C ASP A 75 62.93 39.61 47.13
N GLN A 76 64.15 39.96 46.72
CA GLN A 76 64.51 39.99 45.30
C GLN A 76 64.53 38.58 44.66
N ARG A 77 64.99 37.57 45.41
CA ARG A 77 64.96 36.18 44.95
C ARG A 77 63.53 35.66 44.83
N GLU A 78 62.67 36.00 45.79
CA GLU A 78 61.26 35.63 45.76
C GLU A 78 60.55 36.31 44.58
N ARG A 79 60.81 37.60 44.36
CA ARG A 79 60.30 38.35 43.20
C ARG A 79 60.71 37.70 41.87
N PHE A 80 61.97 37.33 41.73
CA PHE A 80 62.46 36.64 40.53
C PHE A 80 61.81 35.26 40.34
N LEU A 81 61.64 34.49 41.42
CA LEU A 81 61.02 33.17 41.36
C LEU A 81 59.54 33.28 40.95
N LEU A 82 58.83 34.27 41.49
CA LEU A 82 57.46 34.60 41.11
C LEU A 82 57.37 35.02 39.64
N GLU A 83 58.28 35.86 39.14
CA GLU A 83 58.32 36.23 37.71
C GLU A 83 58.58 35.04 36.80
N TYR A 84 59.50 34.14 37.18
CA TYR A 84 59.74 32.90 36.46
C TYR A 84 58.50 32.00 36.45
N ALA A 85 57.82 31.84 37.60
CA ALA A 85 56.58 31.09 37.70
C ALA A 85 55.46 31.71 36.85
N LEU A 86 55.31 33.03 36.86
CA LEU A 86 54.33 33.73 36.01
C LEU A 86 54.68 33.60 34.52
N SER A 87 55.95 33.71 34.16
CA SER A 87 56.42 33.55 32.77
C SER A 87 56.14 32.14 32.25
N THR A 88 56.49 31.11 33.03
CA THR A 88 56.19 29.71 32.69
C THR A 88 54.69 29.46 32.56
N LYS A 89 53.88 29.96 33.51
CA LYS A 89 52.41 29.84 33.45
C LYS A 89 51.83 30.57 32.24
N ARG A 90 52.25 31.82 31.95
CA ARG A 90 51.84 32.56 30.74
C ARG A 90 52.19 31.81 29.46
N ASN A 91 53.37 31.20 29.39
CA ASN A 91 53.77 30.38 28.24
C ASN A 91 52.90 29.13 28.10
N THR A 92 52.51 28.49 29.22
CA THR A 92 51.56 27.36 29.18
C THR A 92 50.16 27.81 28.74
N ILE A 93 49.67 28.95 29.24
CA ILE A 93 48.38 29.52 28.85
C ILE A 93 48.36 29.80 27.34
N LYS A 94 49.40 30.46 26.81
CA LYS A 94 49.54 30.70 25.36
C LYS A 94 49.53 29.41 24.51
N LYS A 95 50.04 28.30 25.04
CA LYS A 95 49.95 26.99 24.35
C LYS A 95 48.51 26.50 24.32
N TYR A 96 47.79 26.57 25.44
CA TYR A 96 46.38 26.17 25.50
C TYR A 96 45.48 27.05 24.65
N GLU A 97 45.70 28.36 24.63
CA GLU A 97 44.97 29.29 23.74
C GLU A 97 45.09 28.89 22.27
N LYS A 98 46.31 28.53 21.82
CA LYS A 98 46.50 28.01 20.45
C LYS A 98 45.72 26.72 20.20
N HIS A 99 45.68 25.81 21.18
CA HIS A 99 44.90 24.58 21.07
C HIS A 99 43.39 24.86 21.03
N ILE A 100 42.90 25.81 21.82
CA ILE A 100 41.50 26.24 21.84
C ILE A 100 41.11 26.77 20.46
N VAL A 101 41.86 27.73 19.91
CA VAL A 101 41.58 28.30 18.58
C VAL A 101 41.59 27.23 17.48
N MET A 102 42.54 26.29 17.53
CA MET A 102 42.57 25.19 16.57
C MET A 102 41.36 24.26 16.69
N LYS A 103 40.90 24.00 17.92
CA LYS A 103 39.71 23.18 18.18
C LYS A 103 38.41 23.89 17.79
N GLU A 104 38.27 25.18 18.09
CA GLU A 104 37.16 26.01 17.65
C GLU A 104 37.04 26.03 16.12
N ARG A 105 38.16 26.18 15.40
CA ARG A 105 38.16 26.09 13.93
C ARG A 105 37.72 24.72 13.42
N GLN A 106 38.08 23.64 14.11
CA GLN A 106 37.62 22.29 13.75
C GLN A 106 36.12 22.13 13.99
N LEU A 107 35.62 22.58 15.14
CA LEU A 107 34.20 22.53 15.48
C LEU A 107 33.37 23.39 14.52
N SER A 108 33.78 24.62 14.23
CA SER A 108 33.09 25.49 13.27
C SER A 108 33.00 24.88 11.86
N LYS A 109 34.05 24.17 11.42
CA LYS A 109 34.00 23.42 10.14
C LYS A 109 33.02 22.25 10.19
N ALA A 110 32.96 21.52 11.30
CA ALA A 110 32.04 20.41 11.47
C ALA A 110 30.58 20.90 11.55
N GLU A 111 30.34 22.01 12.25
CA GLU A 111 29.04 22.66 12.35
C GLU A 111 28.53 23.11 10.98
N LYS A 112 29.37 23.79 10.18
CA LYS A 112 29.00 24.20 8.81
C LYS A 112 28.62 23.01 7.93
N LYS A 113 29.39 21.92 7.98
CA LYS A 113 29.05 20.69 7.24
C LYS A 113 27.73 20.10 7.68
N LEU A 114 27.46 20.06 8.98
CA LEU A 114 26.19 19.56 9.51
C LEU A 114 25.02 20.46 9.09
N GLN A 115 25.22 21.78 9.04
CA GLN A 115 24.23 22.72 8.52
C GLN A 115 23.98 22.52 7.01
N GLU A 116 25.04 22.35 6.22
CA GLU A 116 24.94 22.03 4.79
C GLU A 116 24.18 20.72 4.56
N ASP A 117 24.51 19.67 5.31
CA ASP A 117 23.83 18.38 5.25
C ASP A 117 22.36 18.50 5.68
N ALA A 118 22.06 19.31 6.70
CA ALA A 118 20.69 19.57 7.14
C ALA A 118 19.87 20.31 6.06
N MET A 119 20.43 21.35 5.44
CA MET A 119 19.78 22.06 4.33
C MET A 119 19.56 21.16 3.12
N ALA A 120 20.55 20.33 2.77
CA ALA A 120 20.42 19.36 1.68
C ALA A 120 19.34 18.30 1.98
N PHE A 121 19.22 17.87 3.25
CA PHE A 121 18.16 16.95 3.66
C PHE A 121 16.77 17.58 3.58
N GLU A 122 16.60 18.83 4.02
CA GLU A 122 15.36 19.57 3.86
C GLU A 122 14.99 19.75 2.38
N GLU A 123 15.97 20.06 1.54
CA GLU A 123 15.77 20.17 0.09
C GLU A 123 15.35 18.83 -0.53
N PHE A 124 15.98 17.73 -0.13
CA PHE A 124 15.59 16.39 -0.56
C PHE A 124 14.15 16.05 -0.16
N LEU A 125 13.72 16.41 1.05
CA LEU A 125 12.33 16.22 1.48
C LEU A 125 11.35 17.04 0.65
N ARG A 126 11.65 18.32 0.41
CA ARG A 126 10.82 19.17 -0.46
C ARG A 126 10.74 18.62 -1.89
N GLU A 127 11.86 18.17 -2.43
CA GLU A 127 11.90 17.61 -3.78
C GLU A 127 11.18 16.27 -3.86
N ASN A 128 11.29 15.42 -2.84
CA ASN A 128 10.54 14.16 -2.76
C ASN A 128 9.03 14.40 -2.70
N ASP A 129 8.59 15.31 -1.82
CA ASP A 129 7.18 15.70 -1.69
C ASP A 129 6.68 16.25 -3.03
N GLN A 130 7.42 17.14 -3.68
CA GLN A 130 7.09 17.70 -4.98
C GLN A 130 6.99 16.62 -6.07
N ARG A 131 8.01 15.76 -6.21
CA ARG A 131 8.02 14.66 -7.19
C ARG A 131 6.86 13.68 -6.95
N SER A 132 6.50 13.43 -5.69
CA SER A 132 5.37 12.55 -5.35
C SER A 132 4.03 13.15 -5.79
N VAL A 133 3.85 14.46 -5.59
CA VAL A 133 2.66 15.20 -6.03
C VAL A 133 2.59 15.22 -7.55
N ASP A 134 3.70 15.49 -8.24
CA ASP A 134 3.75 15.50 -9.70
C ASP A 134 3.45 14.11 -10.30
N ALA A 135 3.99 13.04 -9.70
CA ALA A 135 3.68 11.67 -10.11
C ALA A 135 2.18 11.34 -9.94
N LEU A 136 1.56 11.76 -8.83
CA LEU A 136 0.13 11.61 -8.62
C LEU A 136 -0.69 12.40 -9.63
N LYS A 137 -0.27 13.63 -9.95
CA LYS A 137 -0.93 14.49 -10.94
C LYS A 137 -0.87 13.87 -12.34
N ILE A 138 0.29 13.34 -12.74
CA ILE A 138 0.46 12.65 -14.02
C ILE A 138 -0.43 11.40 -14.07
N ALA A 139 -0.42 10.58 -13.01
CA ALA A 139 -1.27 9.39 -12.94
C ALA A 139 -2.76 9.76 -13.04
N ALA A 140 -3.20 10.80 -12.33
CA ALA A 140 -4.58 11.31 -12.42
C ALA A 140 -4.92 11.76 -13.85
N GLN A 141 -4.04 12.51 -14.50
CA GLN A 141 -4.25 12.96 -15.88
C GLN A 141 -4.32 11.78 -16.86
N GLU A 142 -3.45 10.77 -16.71
CA GLU A 142 -3.51 9.56 -17.53
C GLU A 142 -4.83 8.79 -17.35
N THR A 143 -5.35 8.68 -16.12
CA THR A 143 -6.64 8.04 -15.89
C THR A 143 -7.79 8.81 -16.55
N LEU A 144 -7.74 10.15 -16.50
CA LEU A 144 -8.74 11.01 -17.14
C LEU A 144 -8.70 10.84 -18.67
N ASN A 145 -7.51 10.87 -19.27
CA ASN A 145 -7.31 10.66 -20.71
C ASN A 145 -7.75 9.25 -21.14
N LYS A 146 -7.46 8.21 -20.34
CA LYS A 146 -7.94 6.84 -20.59
C LYS A 146 -9.46 6.78 -20.54
N LEU A 147 -10.11 7.42 -19.58
CA LEU A 147 -11.57 7.46 -19.50
C LEU A 147 -12.18 8.18 -20.71
N GLN A 148 -11.62 9.32 -21.12
CA GLN A 148 -12.06 10.05 -22.32
C GLN A 148 -11.95 9.20 -23.59
N THR A 149 -10.78 8.60 -23.84
CA THR A 149 -10.58 7.73 -25.00
C THR A 149 -11.48 6.49 -24.98
N THR A 150 -11.75 5.90 -23.81
CA THR A 150 -12.73 4.79 -23.72
C THR A 150 -14.17 5.26 -23.98
N ALA A 151 -14.54 6.49 -23.62
CA ALA A 151 -15.85 7.04 -23.90
C ALA A 151 -16.03 7.33 -25.40
N GLU A 152 -15.01 7.90 -26.05
CA GLU A 152 -14.96 8.11 -27.50
C GLU A 152 -15.00 6.77 -28.26
N LEU A 153 -14.24 5.76 -27.81
CA LEU A 153 -14.25 4.41 -28.38
C LEU A 153 -15.64 3.78 -28.23
N LYS A 154 -16.29 3.89 -27.07
CA LYS A 154 -17.67 3.42 -26.87
C LYS A 154 -18.64 4.13 -27.83
N LYS A 155 -18.50 5.44 -28.02
CA LYS A 155 -19.33 6.21 -28.96
C LYS A 155 -19.13 5.72 -30.40
N ALA A 156 -17.89 5.62 -30.88
CA ALA A 156 -17.58 5.11 -32.20
C ALA A 156 -18.08 3.66 -32.39
N SER A 157 -17.96 2.82 -31.36
CA SER A 157 -18.46 1.44 -31.39
C SER A 157 -19.98 1.38 -31.51
N MET A 158 -20.72 2.26 -30.81
CA MET A 158 -22.17 2.39 -30.95
C MET A 158 -22.57 2.84 -32.36
N GLU A 159 -21.83 3.79 -32.96
CA GLU A 159 -22.04 4.25 -34.34
C GLU A 159 -21.81 3.11 -35.36
N VAL A 160 -20.71 2.36 -35.23
CA VAL A 160 -20.43 1.19 -36.08
C VAL A 160 -21.53 0.13 -35.96
N GLN A 161 -21.99 -0.15 -34.74
CA GLN A 161 -23.08 -1.10 -34.53
C GLN A 161 -24.41 -0.58 -35.14
N ALA A 162 -24.66 0.73 -35.10
CA ALA A 162 -25.82 1.34 -35.72
C ALA A 162 -25.76 1.23 -37.25
N VAL A 163 -24.62 1.54 -37.88
CA VAL A 163 -24.41 1.38 -39.32
C VAL A 163 -24.62 -0.08 -39.74
N LYS A 164 -24.09 -1.05 -38.98
CA LYS A 164 -24.29 -2.48 -39.25
C LYS A 164 -25.75 -2.92 -39.12
N ARG A 165 -26.49 -2.39 -38.14
CA ARG A 165 -27.94 -2.62 -38.03
C ARG A 165 -28.68 -2.05 -39.23
N ASN A 166 -28.33 -0.83 -39.66
CA ASN A 166 -28.96 -0.18 -40.81
C ASN A 166 -28.68 -0.95 -42.12
N SER A 167 -27.45 -1.39 -42.38
CA SER A 167 -27.15 -2.19 -43.58
C SER A 167 -27.87 -3.54 -43.58
N ASN A 168 -28.01 -4.18 -42.41
CA ASN A 168 -28.79 -5.42 -42.30
C ASN A 168 -30.28 -5.17 -42.60
N ILE A 169 -30.83 -4.04 -42.15
CA ILE A 169 -32.22 -3.65 -42.47
C ILE A 169 -32.36 -3.39 -43.97
N GLU A 170 -31.44 -2.64 -44.59
CA GLU A 170 -31.44 -2.39 -46.04
C GLU A 170 -31.37 -3.70 -46.83
N PHE A 171 -30.48 -4.62 -46.45
CA PHE A 171 -30.37 -5.93 -47.10
C PHE A 171 -31.67 -6.75 -47.00
N LEU A 172 -32.32 -6.76 -45.84
CA LEU A 172 -33.60 -7.45 -45.67
C LEU A 172 -34.73 -6.80 -46.47
N LEU A 173 -34.73 -5.46 -46.58
CA LEU A 173 -35.68 -4.75 -47.43
C LEU A 173 -35.49 -5.11 -48.90
N GLU A 174 -34.25 -5.20 -49.37
CA GLU A 174 -33.94 -5.57 -50.76
C GLU A 174 -34.33 -7.03 -51.05
N GLN A 175 -34.07 -7.95 -50.12
CA GLN A 175 -34.57 -9.32 -50.23
C GLN A 175 -36.11 -9.40 -50.25
N LYS A 176 -36.78 -8.60 -49.43
CA LYS A 176 -38.25 -8.53 -49.41
C LYS A 176 -38.80 -8.08 -50.75
N GLU A 177 -38.25 -7.03 -51.36
CA GLU A 177 -38.71 -6.55 -52.67
C GLU A 177 -38.45 -7.57 -53.78
N MET A 178 -37.30 -8.26 -53.76
CA MET A 178 -37.00 -9.34 -54.70
C MET A 178 -37.98 -10.53 -54.57
N LEU A 179 -38.26 -10.98 -53.33
CA LEU A 179 -39.25 -12.02 -53.10
C LEU A 179 -40.65 -11.61 -53.53
N LYS A 180 -41.03 -10.35 -53.30
CA LYS A 180 -42.31 -9.81 -53.74
C LYS A 180 -42.43 -9.84 -55.27
N ALA A 181 -41.39 -9.43 -56.00
CA ALA A 181 -41.35 -9.54 -57.45
C ALA A 181 -41.43 -11.00 -57.94
N ASN A 182 -40.78 -11.93 -57.24
CA ASN A 182 -40.89 -13.36 -57.55
C ASN A 182 -42.31 -13.89 -57.34
N CYS A 183 -42.96 -13.55 -56.21
CA CYS A 183 -44.34 -13.92 -55.97
C CYS A 183 -45.26 -13.40 -57.07
N MET A 184 -45.13 -12.13 -57.47
CA MET A 184 -45.92 -11.57 -58.58
C MET A 184 -45.73 -12.38 -59.87
N ARG A 185 -44.49 -12.75 -60.21
CA ARG A 185 -44.21 -13.59 -61.40
C ARG A 185 -44.78 -15.00 -61.29
N GLU A 186 -44.71 -15.62 -60.13
CA GLU A 186 -45.29 -16.95 -59.92
C GLU A 186 -46.83 -16.89 -59.89
N GLU A 187 -47.43 -15.80 -59.39
CA GLU A 187 -48.87 -15.56 -59.49
C GLU A 187 -49.31 -15.37 -60.96
N GLU A 188 -48.54 -14.63 -61.75
CA GLU A 188 -48.77 -14.50 -63.21
C GLU A 188 -48.66 -15.86 -63.91
N LYS A 189 -47.62 -16.65 -63.62
CA LYS A 189 -47.48 -18.02 -64.15
C LYS A 189 -48.59 -18.95 -63.66
N ALA A 190 -49.00 -18.83 -62.40
CA ALA A 190 -50.09 -19.62 -61.85
C ALA A 190 -51.41 -19.26 -62.51
N ALA A 191 -51.67 -17.97 -62.78
CA ALA A 191 -52.83 -17.53 -63.54
C ALA A 191 -52.78 -18.01 -65.01
N GLU A 192 -51.60 -18.00 -65.64
CA GLU A 192 -51.38 -18.55 -66.99
C GLU A 192 -51.62 -20.06 -67.01
N LEU A 193 -51.05 -20.80 -66.05
CA LEU A 193 -51.24 -22.23 -65.90
C LEU A 193 -52.67 -22.59 -65.49
N GLU A 194 -53.37 -21.76 -64.72
CA GLU A 194 -54.78 -21.94 -64.42
C GLU A 194 -55.60 -21.77 -65.70
N LEU A 195 -55.33 -20.73 -66.49
CA LEU A 195 -55.98 -20.54 -67.78
C LEU A 195 -55.71 -21.73 -68.72
N ARG A 196 -54.45 -22.20 -68.78
CA ARG A 196 -54.03 -23.37 -69.54
C ARG A 196 -54.64 -24.66 -68.98
N SER A 197 -54.78 -24.77 -67.67
CA SER A 197 -55.43 -25.88 -67.02
C SER A 197 -56.91 -25.84 -67.32
N ARG A 198 -57.64 -24.71 -67.28
CA ARG A 198 -59.04 -24.63 -67.72
C ARG A 198 -59.20 -24.95 -69.21
N LEU A 199 -58.21 -24.62 -70.03
CA LEU A 199 -58.14 -25.06 -71.43
C LEU A 199 -57.87 -26.57 -71.57
N PHE A 200 -57.23 -27.21 -70.57
CA PHE A 200 -56.80 -28.62 -70.59
C PHE A 200 -57.66 -29.56 -69.72
N SER A 201 -58.29 -29.08 -68.65
CA SER A 201 -59.25 -29.71 -67.74
C SER A 201 -60.65 -29.73 -68.36
N PHE A 202 -60.63 -29.98 -69.66
CA PHE A 202 -61.58 -30.88 -70.28
C PHE A 202 -61.31 -32.36 -69.88
N GLY A 203 -60.33 -32.66 -69.01
CA GLY A 203 -60.12 -33.99 -68.38
C GLY A 203 -59.59 -33.93 -66.92
N GLU A 204 -60.16 -34.76 -66.04
CA GLU A 204 -60.16 -34.70 -64.55
C GLU A 204 -58.91 -35.29 -63.81
N PHE A 205 -58.58 -34.81 -62.59
CA PHE A 205 -57.61 -35.47 -61.66
C PHE A 205 -57.84 -35.12 -60.16
N ASN A 206 -57.74 -36.11 -59.23
CA ASN A 206 -58.05 -36.06 -57.78
C ASN A 206 -56.84 -36.33 -56.85
N SER A 207 -56.75 -35.68 -55.68
CA SER A 207 -55.52 -35.56 -54.84
C SER A 207 -55.63 -35.97 -53.35
N ASP A 208 -56.15 -37.16 -53.02
CA ASP A 208 -56.44 -37.55 -51.61
C ASP A 208 -55.42 -38.48 -50.90
N ALA A 209 -54.20 -38.66 -51.38
CA ALA A 209 -53.31 -39.72 -50.85
C ALA A 209 -52.33 -39.34 -49.72
N GLN A 210 -52.20 -38.09 -49.25
CA GLN A 210 -51.00 -37.69 -48.50
C GLN A 210 -51.23 -36.95 -47.17
N LYS A 211 -51.82 -37.60 -46.14
CA LYS A 211 -51.96 -36.99 -44.78
C LYS A 211 -51.83 -37.93 -43.55
N ARG A 212 -51.14 -39.09 -43.60
CA ARG A 212 -51.25 -40.06 -42.48
C ARG A 212 -49.98 -40.62 -41.79
N ALA A 213 -48.86 -39.91 -41.73
CA ALA A 213 -47.73 -40.37 -40.91
C ALA A 213 -47.03 -39.21 -40.17
N PHE A 214 -47.11 -39.18 -38.84
CA PHE A 214 -46.01 -38.90 -37.89
C PHE A 214 -46.56 -38.92 -36.45
N GLY A 215 -45.98 -39.78 -35.60
CA GLY A 215 -46.29 -39.88 -34.17
C GLY A 215 -45.03 -40.05 -33.33
N GLN A 216 -45.04 -39.49 -32.10
CA GLN A 216 -44.30 -39.90 -30.89
C GLN A 216 -44.53 -38.87 -29.75
N SER A 217 -45.18 -39.25 -28.64
CA SER A 217 -45.15 -38.55 -27.32
C SER A 217 -46.02 -39.29 -26.27
N SER A 218 -45.66 -40.53 -25.89
CA SER A 218 -46.61 -41.41 -25.15
C SER A 218 -46.16 -41.93 -23.77
N THR A 219 -44.90 -41.85 -23.36
CA THR A 219 -44.44 -42.56 -22.14
C THR A 219 -44.60 -41.75 -20.83
N TRP A 220 -44.24 -40.47 -20.80
CA TRP A 220 -44.38 -39.64 -19.58
C TRP A 220 -45.84 -39.28 -19.26
N LYS A 221 -46.68 -39.15 -20.29
CA LYS A 221 -48.13 -38.93 -20.13
C LYS A 221 -48.79 -40.13 -19.44
N ALA A 222 -48.38 -41.35 -19.77
CA ALA A 222 -48.95 -42.56 -19.17
C ALA A 222 -48.70 -42.67 -17.64
N ILE A 223 -47.52 -42.25 -17.18
CA ILE A 223 -47.17 -42.27 -15.73
C ILE A 223 -47.95 -41.17 -14.98
N TYR A 224 -48.01 -39.96 -15.54
CA TYR A 224 -48.81 -38.87 -14.97
C TYR A 224 -50.30 -39.22 -14.89
N PHE A 225 -50.85 -39.83 -15.93
CA PHE A 225 -52.25 -40.29 -15.94
C PHE A 225 -52.51 -41.42 -14.93
N ALA A 226 -51.53 -42.31 -14.67
CA ALA A 226 -51.67 -43.35 -13.67
C ALA A 226 -51.68 -42.79 -12.23
N GLU A 227 -50.86 -41.77 -11.92
CA GLU A 227 -50.87 -41.07 -10.63
C GLU A 227 -52.19 -40.31 -10.39
N GLN A 228 -52.67 -39.56 -11.39
CA GLN A 228 -53.95 -38.87 -11.31
C GLN A 228 -55.15 -39.83 -11.15
N PHE A 229 -55.09 -41.01 -11.80
CA PHE A 229 -56.14 -42.02 -11.70
C PHE A 229 -56.20 -42.68 -10.30
N LEU A 230 -55.04 -42.87 -9.66
CA LEU A 230 -54.95 -43.38 -8.29
C LEU A 230 -55.44 -42.37 -7.24
N GLU A 231 -55.14 -41.07 -7.40
CA GLU A 231 -55.69 -40.02 -6.53
C GLU A 231 -57.22 -39.91 -6.67
N ALA A 232 -57.75 -40.02 -7.89
CA ALA A 232 -59.19 -40.00 -8.13
C ALA A 232 -59.92 -41.19 -7.47
N LEU A 233 -59.33 -42.39 -7.52
CA LEU A 233 -59.89 -43.59 -6.88
C LEU A 233 -59.82 -43.59 -5.35
N LEU A 234 -58.84 -42.88 -4.76
CA LEU A 234 -58.72 -42.76 -3.30
C LEU A 234 -59.64 -41.65 -2.74
N SER A 235 -59.85 -40.56 -3.49
CA SER A 235 -60.72 -39.44 -3.08
C SER A 235 -62.21 -39.81 -3.04
N THR A 236 -62.65 -40.70 -3.94
CA THR A 236 -64.05 -41.19 -3.98
C THR A 236 -64.41 -42.15 -2.84
N ASN A 237 -63.43 -42.64 -2.08
CA ASN A 237 -63.68 -43.52 -0.92
C ASN A 237 -63.80 -42.76 0.41
N THR A 238 -63.53 -41.46 0.46
CA THR A 238 -63.59 -40.66 1.70
C THR A 238 -64.79 -39.72 1.80
N GLY A 239 -65.73 -39.77 0.86
CA GLY A 239 -66.96 -38.99 0.94
C GLY A 239 -68.10 -39.72 0.26
N TYR A 240 -69.30 -39.61 0.85
CA TYR A 240 -70.58 -40.16 0.42
C TYR A 240 -70.89 -41.58 0.93
N ALA A 241 -71.26 -41.63 2.22
CA ALA A 241 -72.36 -42.48 2.64
C ALA A 241 -73.63 -41.96 1.94
N VAL A 242 -74.05 -42.66 0.89
CA VAL A 242 -75.42 -42.57 0.36
C VAL A 242 -75.98 -43.99 0.42
N GLU A 243 -77.06 -44.12 1.17
CA GLU A 243 -77.82 -45.36 1.29
C GLU A 243 -78.38 -45.77 -0.07
N LYS A 244 -78.43 -47.09 -0.24
CA LYS A 244 -78.74 -47.83 -1.47
C LYS A 244 -80.16 -47.53 -1.99
N GLU A 245 -80.38 -47.74 -3.29
CA GLU A 245 -81.13 -48.92 -3.77
C GLU A 245 -80.67 -49.32 -5.19
N ASP A 246 -80.46 -50.63 -5.31
CA ASP A 246 -80.37 -51.49 -6.49
C ASP A 246 -79.37 -51.22 -7.62
N GLY A 247 -78.40 -52.15 -7.74
CA GLY A 247 -77.67 -52.40 -8.99
C GLY A 247 -76.15 -52.20 -8.93
N SER A 248 -75.47 -52.95 -8.06
CA SER A 248 -74.02 -53.27 -8.12
C SER A 248 -73.05 -52.11 -8.40
N LEU A 249 -72.76 -51.28 -7.38
CA LEU A 249 -71.49 -50.55 -7.33
C LEU A 249 -70.36 -51.54 -6.99
N PRO A 250 -69.18 -51.46 -7.63
CA PRO A 250 -68.07 -52.32 -7.29
C PRO A 250 -67.51 -51.86 -5.94
N VAL A 251 -67.96 -52.50 -4.86
CA VAL A 251 -67.27 -52.44 -3.58
C VAL A 251 -65.94 -53.15 -3.80
N VAL A 252 -64.91 -52.37 -4.15
CA VAL A 252 -63.56 -52.89 -4.29
C VAL A 252 -63.19 -53.51 -2.94
N SER A 253 -62.94 -54.82 -2.94
CA SER A 253 -62.63 -55.60 -1.74
C SER A 253 -61.58 -54.89 -0.89
N LYS A 254 -61.76 -54.83 0.44
CA LYS A 254 -60.80 -54.20 1.38
C LYS A 254 -59.37 -54.74 1.17
N GLN A 255 -59.24 -55.98 0.70
CA GLN A 255 -57.96 -56.58 0.33
C GLN A 255 -57.28 -55.82 -0.82
N VAL A 256 -58.04 -55.48 -1.87
CA VAL A 256 -57.56 -54.78 -3.06
C VAL A 256 -57.23 -53.33 -2.74
N THR A 257 -58.02 -52.66 -1.90
CA THR A 257 -57.69 -51.29 -1.45
C THR A 257 -56.43 -51.26 -0.57
N TYR A 258 -56.22 -52.25 0.32
CA TYR A 258 -54.97 -52.36 1.09
C TYR A 258 -53.76 -52.64 0.19
N GLN A 259 -53.90 -53.50 -0.82
CA GLN A 259 -52.84 -53.79 -1.79
C GLN A 259 -52.47 -52.54 -2.59
N LEU A 260 -53.46 -51.79 -3.08
CA LEU A 260 -53.29 -50.52 -3.77
C LEU A 260 -52.63 -49.46 -2.89
N MET A 261 -53.04 -49.36 -1.62
CA MET A 261 -52.45 -48.41 -0.67
C MET A 261 -50.98 -48.74 -0.38
N ASN A 262 -50.63 -50.04 -0.29
CA ASN A 262 -49.24 -50.47 -0.12
C ASN A 262 -48.40 -50.20 -1.37
N LEU A 263 -48.94 -50.46 -2.56
CA LEU A 263 -48.27 -50.18 -3.84
C LEU A 263 -48.02 -48.68 -4.02
N HIS A 264 -49.02 -47.84 -3.71
CA HIS A 264 -48.89 -46.39 -3.73
C HIS A 264 -47.82 -45.93 -2.73
N GLN A 265 -47.79 -46.49 -1.51
CA GLN A 265 -46.75 -46.18 -0.52
C GLN A 265 -45.36 -46.67 -0.97
N GLN A 266 -45.25 -47.74 -1.76
CA GLN A 266 -43.98 -48.19 -2.34
C GLN A 266 -43.52 -47.29 -3.48
N ILE A 267 -44.41 -46.90 -4.40
CA ILE A 267 -44.12 -45.97 -5.50
C ILE A 267 -43.71 -44.60 -4.94
N LYS A 268 -44.44 -44.11 -3.94
CA LYS A 268 -44.11 -42.85 -3.25
C LYS A 268 -42.76 -42.94 -2.54
N ARG A 269 -42.44 -44.07 -1.88
CA ARG A 269 -41.11 -44.31 -1.30
C ARG A 269 -40.01 -44.30 -2.37
N ARG A 270 -40.20 -44.98 -3.50
CA ARG A 270 -39.24 -44.99 -4.62
C ARG A 270 -39.05 -43.61 -5.25
N SER A 271 -40.13 -42.85 -5.45
CA SER A 271 -40.08 -41.47 -5.95
C SER A 271 -39.29 -40.54 -5.01
N CYS A 272 -39.43 -40.73 -3.69
CA CYS A 272 -38.63 -40.00 -2.71
C CYS A 272 -37.14 -40.40 -2.75
N GLU A 273 -36.83 -41.68 -2.96
CA GLU A 273 -35.47 -42.20 -3.05
C GLU A 273 -34.76 -41.71 -4.32
N GLU A 274 -35.45 -41.68 -5.46
CA GLU A 274 -34.93 -41.12 -6.72
C GLU A 274 -34.57 -39.63 -6.60
N LYS A 275 -35.40 -38.83 -5.92
CA LYS A 275 -35.10 -37.42 -5.64
C LYS A 275 -33.84 -37.24 -4.79
N LEU A 276 -33.60 -38.15 -3.84
CA LEU A 276 -32.39 -38.15 -3.01
C LEU A 276 -31.17 -38.54 -3.83
N ILE A 277 -31.27 -39.56 -4.68
CA ILE A 277 -30.20 -40.02 -5.58
C ILE A 277 -29.82 -38.90 -6.56
N ASP A 278 -30.79 -38.19 -7.14
CA ASP A 278 -30.53 -37.04 -8.01
C ASP A 278 -29.82 -35.90 -7.29
N SER A 279 -30.23 -35.60 -6.05
CA SER A 279 -29.58 -34.59 -5.21
C SER A 279 -28.14 -34.96 -4.89
N LEU A 280 -27.89 -36.22 -4.52
CA LEU A 280 -26.55 -36.75 -4.25
C LEU A 280 -25.70 -36.74 -5.51
N SER A 281 -26.22 -37.19 -6.65
CA SER A 281 -25.54 -37.15 -7.94
C SER A 281 -25.13 -35.73 -8.33
N LYS A 282 -26.00 -34.74 -8.15
CA LYS A 282 -25.68 -33.31 -8.36
C LYS A 282 -24.54 -32.84 -7.46
N LYS A 283 -24.57 -33.19 -6.17
CA LYS A 283 -23.51 -32.83 -5.21
C LYS A 283 -22.17 -33.49 -5.56
N ILE A 284 -22.17 -34.77 -5.93
CA ILE A 284 -20.97 -35.51 -6.35
C ILE A 284 -20.36 -34.86 -7.59
N ASN A 285 -21.18 -34.49 -8.57
CA ASN A 285 -20.71 -33.78 -9.77
C ASN A 285 -20.13 -32.40 -9.45
N GLN A 286 -20.70 -31.69 -8.48
CA GLN A 286 -20.18 -30.40 -8.04
C GLN A 286 -18.81 -30.52 -7.37
N VAL A 287 -18.66 -31.48 -6.45
CA VAL A 287 -17.38 -31.73 -5.76
C VAL A 287 -16.31 -32.17 -6.78
N TYR A 288 -16.65 -33.10 -7.68
CA TYR A 288 -15.75 -33.54 -8.73
C TYR A 288 -15.26 -32.37 -9.61
N ARG A 289 -16.16 -31.47 -10.00
CA ARG A 289 -15.83 -30.26 -10.77
C ARG A 289 -14.82 -29.37 -10.06
N VAL A 290 -15.00 -29.11 -8.76
CA VAL A 290 -14.12 -28.24 -7.99
C VAL A 290 -12.75 -28.88 -7.78
N CYS A 291 -12.70 -30.19 -7.55
CA CYS A 291 -11.46 -30.89 -7.26
C CYS A 291 -10.63 -31.26 -8.51
N ILE A 292 -11.28 -31.55 -9.64
CA ILE A 292 -10.64 -32.14 -10.83
C ILE A 292 -10.91 -31.37 -12.13
N GLY A 293 -12.10 -30.77 -12.29
CA GLY A 293 -12.50 -30.02 -13.48
C GLY A 293 -13.55 -30.74 -14.37
N ASP A 294 -13.89 -30.13 -15.51
CA ASP A 294 -15.05 -30.54 -16.33
C ASP A 294 -14.79 -31.68 -17.34
N ALA A 295 -13.54 -32.11 -17.52
CA ALA A 295 -13.15 -32.96 -18.66
C ALA A 295 -13.79 -34.36 -18.71
N GLU A 296 -14.28 -34.91 -17.59
CA GLU A 296 -14.78 -36.30 -17.52
C GLU A 296 -16.09 -36.48 -16.73
N VAL A 297 -16.86 -35.41 -16.53
CA VAL A 297 -18.07 -35.46 -15.68
C VAL A 297 -19.17 -36.37 -16.27
N GLY A 298 -19.22 -36.53 -17.59
CA GLY A 298 -20.26 -37.33 -18.28
C GLY A 298 -19.96 -38.82 -18.42
N SER A 299 -18.70 -39.24 -18.39
CA SER A 299 -18.28 -40.63 -18.66
C SER A 299 -18.16 -41.49 -17.40
N LEU A 300 -18.06 -40.88 -16.23
CA LEU A 300 -17.75 -41.57 -14.98
C LEU A 300 -18.98 -41.81 -14.10
N ASN A 301 -19.04 -43.01 -13.52
CA ASN A 301 -20.02 -43.35 -12.50
C ASN A 301 -19.76 -42.55 -11.21
N ALA A 302 -20.79 -42.37 -10.36
CA ALA A 302 -20.73 -41.62 -9.11
C ALA A 302 -19.61 -42.13 -8.18
N VAL A 303 -19.43 -43.45 -8.08
CA VAL A 303 -18.35 -44.05 -7.29
C VAL A 303 -16.97 -43.75 -7.89
N GLN A 304 -16.83 -43.84 -9.21
CA GLN A 304 -15.57 -43.54 -9.89
C GLN A 304 -15.15 -42.07 -9.72
N LYS A 305 -16.13 -41.15 -9.73
CA LYS A 305 -15.89 -39.73 -9.43
C LYS A 305 -15.34 -39.54 -8.02
N LEU A 306 -15.93 -40.21 -7.03
CA LEU A 306 -15.49 -40.13 -5.64
C LEU A 306 -14.07 -40.68 -5.46
N VAL A 307 -13.76 -41.83 -6.07
CA VAL A 307 -12.41 -42.43 -6.01
C VAL A 307 -11.36 -41.49 -6.59
N LYS A 308 -11.63 -40.84 -7.74
CA LYS A 308 -10.70 -39.87 -8.30
C LYS A 308 -10.51 -38.64 -7.40
N VAL A 309 -11.58 -38.17 -6.76
CA VAL A 309 -11.51 -37.05 -5.79
C VAL A 309 -10.65 -37.46 -4.59
N GLU A 310 -10.83 -38.67 -4.07
CA GLU A 310 -10.04 -39.22 -2.99
C GLU A 310 -8.55 -39.32 -3.37
N SER A 311 -8.23 -39.86 -4.55
CA SER A 311 -6.85 -39.91 -5.04
C SER A 311 -6.23 -38.51 -5.12
N ARG A 312 -6.98 -37.54 -5.63
CA ARG A 312 -6.50 -36.15 -5.71
C ARG A 312 -6.28 -35.52 -4.34
N LEU A 313 -7.13 -35.84 -3.36
CA LEU A 313 -6.96 -35.36 -1.98
C LEU A 313 -5.71 -35.94 -1.33
N VAL A 314 -5.43 -37.23 -1.54
CA VAL A 314 -4.21 -37.88 -1.07
C VAL A 314 -2.99 -37.22 -1.70
N GLU A 315 -2.97 -37.04 -3.02
CA GLU A 315 -1.87 -36.34 -3.70
C GLU A 315 -1.62 -34.94 -3.15
N LEU A 316 -2.68 -34.17 -2.92
CA LEU A 316 -2.60 -32.82 -2.38
C LEU A 316 -2.09 -32.83 -0.92
N SER A 317 -2.49 -33.82 -0.13
CA SER A 317 -2.00 -33.99 1.25
C SER A 317 -0.50 -34.29 1.24
N ASP A 318 -0.05 -35.22 0.40
CA ASP A 318 1.37 -35.57 0.26
C ASP A 318 2.19 -34.38 -0.22
N LEU A 319 1.65 -33.60 -1.18
CA LEU A 319 2.26 -32.35 -1.64
C LEU A 319 2.41 -31.36 -0.49
N ILE A 320 1.39 -31.19 0.36
CA ILE A 320 1.43 -30.29 1.53
C ILE A 320 2.46 -30.78 2.56
N GLU A 321 2.55 -32.08 2.82
CA GLU A 321 3.51 -32.66 3.74
C GLU A 321 4.95 -32.60 3.21
N SER A 322 5.13 -32.66 1.89
CA SER A 322 6.43 -32.55 1.23
C SER A 322 6.99 -31.12 1.16
N ILE A 323 6.19 -30.10 1.53
CA ILE A 323 6.65 -28.71 1.51
C ILE A 323 7.78 -28.53 2.55
N PRO A 324 8.99 -28.15 2.13
CA PRO A 324 10.11 -27.99 3.05
C PRO A 324 9.82 -26.89 4.08
N LYS A 325 10.10 -27.17 5.36
CA LYS A 325 9.88 -26.23 6.46
C LYS A 325 10.63 -24.91 6.25
N GLU A 326 11.78 -24.97 5.58
CA GLU A 326 12.58 -23.81 5.20
C GLU A 326 11.81 -22.86 4.27
N THR A 327 11.04 -23.40 3.32
CA THR A 327 10.23 -22.58 2.40
C THR A 327 9.07 -21.92 3.14
N VAL A 328 8.44 -22.64 4.07
CA VAL A 328 7.38 -22.10 4.93
C VAL A 328 7.93 -20.98 5.80
N GLU A 329 9.08 -21.17 6.45
CA GLU A 329 9.72 -20.13 7.25
C GLU A 329 10.10 -18.89 6.42
N VAL A 330 10.60 -19.07 5.19
CA VAL A 330 10.89 -17.94 4.29
C VAL A 330 9.62 -17.19 3.94
N ILE A 331 8.53 -17.90 3.61
CA ILE A 331 7.22 -17.30 3.31
C ILE A 331 6.66 -16.57 4.54
N GLU A 332 6.76 -17.14 5.74
CA GLU A 332 6.34 -16.51 6.98
C GLU A 332 7.14 -15.24 7.27
N ARG A 333 8.46 -15.26 7.11
CA ARG A 333 9.32 -14.07 7.26
C ARG A 333 8.95 -12.99 6.26
N ILE A 334 8.66 -13.35 5.01
CA ILE A 334 8.20 -12.42 3.97
C ILE A 334 6.84 -11.82 4.35
N LYS A 335 5.84 -12.66 4.71
CA LYS A 335 4.51 -12.21 5.15
C LYS A 335 4.58 -11.32 6.40
N GLN A 336 5.45 -11.64 7.35
CA GLN A 336 5.64 -10.85 8.56
C GLN A 336 6.35 -9.52 8.27
N LYS A 337 7.31 -9.50 7.33
CA LYS A 337 7.92 -8.26 6.82
C LYS A 337 6.88 -7.39 6.08
N GLU A 338 6.04 -7.99 5.25
CA GLU A 338 4.95 -7.32 4.54
C GLU A 338 3.94 -6.70 5.52
N ARG A 339 3.51 -7.41 6.55
CA ARG A 339 2.63 -6.86 7.60
C ARG A 339 3.27 -5.67 8.31
N ARG A 340 4.55 -5.77 8.69
CA ARG A 340 5.29 -4.66 9.32
C ARG A 340 5.42 -3.46 8.39
N GLN A 341 5.61 -3.70 7.10
CA GLN A 341 5.69 -2.66 6.10
C GLN A 341 4.35 -1.96 5.90
N ARG A 342 3.25 -2.72 5.76
CA ARG A 342 1.88 -2.17 5.68
C ARG A 342 1.55 -1.29 6.88
N LEU A 343 1.88 -1.72 8.10
CA LEU A 343 1.67 -0.93 9.31
C LEU A 343 2.45 0.40 9.30
N ARG A 344 3.68 0.40 8.76
CA ARG A 344 4.49 1.63 8.63
C ARG A 344 3.93 2.56 7.56
N GLU A 345 3.55 2.01 6.42
CA GLU A 345 2.93 2.76 5.32
C GLU A 345 1.60 3.38 5.75
N GLU A 346 0.79 2.64 6.52
CA GLU A 346 -0.48 3.13 7.07
C GLU A 346 -0.25 4.27 8.07
N LYS A 347 0.72 4.13 8.99
CA LYS A 347 1.10 5.23 9.91
C LYS A 347 1.63 6.46 9.20
N MET A 348 2.40 6.28 8.12
CA MET A 348 2.89 7.42 7.32
C MET A 348 1.73 8.09 6.57
N LYS A 349 0.79 7.32 6.02
CA LYS A 349 -0.43 7.85 5.40
C LYS A 349 -1.34 8.58 6.37
N GLU A 350 -1.51 8.09 7.60
CA GLU A 350 -2.28 8.79 8.63
C GLU A 350 -1.65 10.14 8.98
N LYS A 351 -0.32 10.19 9.15
CA LYS A 351 0.40 11.45 9.39
C LYS A 351 0.26 12.42 8.21
N GLN A 352 0.36 11.92 6.98
CA GLN A 352 0.16 12.72 5.77
C GLN A 352 -1.26 13.27 5.68
N LYS A 353 -2.30 12.43 5.88
CA LYS A 353 -3.70 12.88 5.93
C LYS A 353 -3.91 13.94 6.99
N HIS A 354 -3.36 13.74 8.19
CA HIS A 354 -3.49 14.72 9.26
C HIS A 354 -2.81 16.05 8.91
N GLN A 355 -1.64 16.03 8.26
CA GLN A 355 -0.99 17.24 7.76
C GLN A 355 -1.79 17.91 6.64
N GLU A 356 -2.32 17.13 5.71
CA GLU A 356 -3.16 17.60 4.60
C GLU A 356 -4.45 18.24 5.10
N GLU A 357 -5.14 17.62 6.07
CA GLU A 357 -6.33 18.18 6.73
C GLU A 357 -6.01 19.49 7.45
N ARG A 358 -4.87 19.57 8.13
CA ARG A 358 -4.42 20.82 8.77
C ARG A 358 -4.17 21.92 7.76
N LEU A 359 -3.53 21.59 6.64
CA LEU A 359 -3.27 22.53 5.56
C LEU A 359 -4.57 23.01 4.90
N LYS A 360 -5.49 22.07 4.63
CA LYS A 360 -6.82 22.34 4.08
C LYS A 360 -7.65 23.23 5.00
N ALA A 361 -7.67 22.95 6.29
CA ALA A 361 -8.38 23.77 7.28
C ALA A 361 -7.77 25.18 7.42
N ALA A 362 -6.45 25.32 7.26
CA ALA A 362 -5.78 26.64 7.26
C ALA A 362 -6.14 27.45 6.00
N LEU A 363 -6.13 26.81 4.83
CA LEU A 363 -6.56 27.41 3.57
C LEU A 363 -8.03 27.82 3.61
N GLU A 364 -8.91 26.96 4.12
CA GLU A 364 -10.34 27.26 4.26
C GLU A 364 -10.58 28.45 5.21
N ARG A 365 -9.80 28.56 6.30
CA ARG A 365 -9.82 29.73 7.20
C ARG A 365 -9.33 31.01 6.52
N ALA A 366 -8.37 30.92 5.60
CA ALA A 366 -7.87 32.06 4.85
C ALA A 366 -8.84 32.52 3.74
N VAL A 367 -9.62 31.60 3.17
CA VAL A 367 -10.63 31.88 2.13
C VAL A 367 -11.97 32.31 2.75
N ALA A 368 -12.25 31.93 4.00
CA ALA A 368 -13.46 32.35 4.70
C ALA A 368 -13.50 33.88 4.86
N GLN A 369 -14.57 34.50 4.36
CA GLN A 369 -14.75 35.95 4.48
C GLN A 369 -14.83 36.38 5.95
N PRO A 370 -14.21 37.52 6.33
CA PRO A 370 -14.30 38.04 7.69
C PRO A 370 -15.78 38.29 8.05
N LYS A 371 -16.30 37.56 9.04
CA LYS A 371 -17.65 37.85 9.56
C LYS A 371 -17.63 39.26 10.14
N ARG A 372 -18.36 40.18 9.50
CA ARG A 372 -18.57 41.55 10.01
C ARG A 372 -19.17 41.45 11.41
N LYS A 373 -18.48 41.99 12.43
CA LYS A 373 -19.06 42.14 13.77
C LYS A 373 -20.27 43.06 13.66
N THR A 374 -21.48 42.53 13.80
CA THR A 374 -22.66 43.34 14.09
C THR A 374 -22.39 44.05 15.40
N LYS A 375 -22.43 45.38 15.37
CA LYS A 375 -22.28 46.23 16.55
C LYS A 375 -23.37 45.82 17.54
N ALA A 376 -22.98 45.22 18.66
CA ALA A 376 -23.85 45.10 19.81
C ALA A 376 -24.16 46.52 20.30
N THR A 377 -25.40 46.95 20.14
CA THR A 377 -25.89 48.22 20.67
C THR A 377 -25.90 48.11 22.20
N LEU A 378 -24.85 48.61 22.85
CA LEU A 378 -24.87 48.90 24.28
C LEU A 378 -25.90 50.01 24.51
N SER A 379 -27.10 49.62 24.93
CA SER A 379 -28.10 50.50 25.54
C SER A 379 -27.46 51.19 26.75
N LYS A 380 -27.11 52.47 26.59
CA LYS A 380 -26.83 53.37 27.72
C LYS A 380 -28.16 53.96 28.17
N ASN A 381 -28.84 53.28 29.08
CA ASN A 381 -29.85 53.89 29.93
C ASN A 381 -29.21 54.28 31.25
N CYS A 382 -28.70 55.52 31.35
CA CYS A 382 -28.51 56.22 32.61
C CYS A 382 -28.83 57.68 32.34
N GLY A 383 -29.97 58.12 32.90
CA GLY A 383 -30.52 59.45 32.75
C GLY A 383 -29.64 60.54 33.34
N THR A 384 -29.79 61.70 32.71
CA THR A 384 -29.20 63.01 33.00
C THR A 384 -29.57 63.52 34.39
N SER A 385 -28.60 64.06 35.13
CA SER A 385 -28.78 65.25 35.98
C SER A 385 -27.41 65.80 36.38
N VAL A 386 -27.17 67.02 35.92
CA VAL A 386 -26.03 67.89 36.21
C VAL A 386 -26.28 68.60 37.54
N SER A 387 -25.18 69.04 38.16
CA SER A 387 -25.01 69.98 39.28
C SER A 387 -24.85 69.33 40.65
N SER A 388 -23.64 69.44 41.20
CA SER A 388 -23.36 70.34 42.33
C SER A 388 -21.94 70.14 42.88
N ILE A 389 -21.31 71.26 43.27
CA ILE A 389 -20.26 71.42 44.28
C ILE A 389 -18.80 71.42 43.78
N LEU A 390 -18.39 72.67 43.57
CA LEU A 390 -17.07 73.25 43.78
C LEU A 390 -16.25 72.64 44.93
N MET A 391 -14.94 72.54 44.66
CA MET A 391 -13.80 72.90 45.52
C MET A 391 -14.02 72.98 47.05
N THR A 392 -13.23 72.20 47.78
CA THR A 392 -12.45 72.64 48.97
C THR A 392 -11.35 71.59 49.21
N ASN A 393 -10.08 71.97 49.04
CA ASN A 393 -9.08 72.20 50.10
C ASN A 393 -8.86 70.93 50.95
N SER A 394 -7.72 70.23 50.89
CA SER A 394 -6.38 70.67 51.30
C SER A 394 -5.36 69.55 51.02
#